data_AF-E0QAS1-F1
#
_entry.id   AF-E0QAS1-F1
#
_cell.length_a   1.000
_cell.length_b   1.000
_cell.length_c   1.000
_cell.angle_alpha   90.00
_cell.angle_beta   90.00
_cell.angle_gamma   90.00
#
_symmetry.space_group_name_H-M   'P 1'
#
loop_
_entity.id
_entity.type
_entity.pdbx_description
1 polymer ?
#
loop_
_entity_poly.entity_id
_entity_poly.type
_entity_poly.pdbx_seq_one_letter_code
_entity_poly.pdbx_strand_id
1 'polypeptide(L)'
;MILGGFDFRKPTFESIRTAIDPKHVTPAIAMLGIIPATGALVLKYQDELRKRADEERKNRDERRNEFSAALERIGSGGSAMSRLAGVHTLVAAADKYPKEYQDETVRILCAYLRSYHSKDDPVIESAVLESLRNHYAKDAQPSWSGHRLDLHGATIRNPFNFDGCEFNKTVNLDGATFEQDFRLADCSFKKLTTRGTIFRQDPQISDPIINESWDIRLSGSSAEKLTITRGIIGKIRISDASCPLSFDACTVKSIDIQKQGTINSIEVKRGTIESINVGLLGTIGSIEVNGGTIKSIEVRHGAIGLIGVDGGVFGSIGVRLGAIESIDIQEQGAIDSIKIQEHGHVPLIETCGGIGSLMIYGGVDELEMTGGVIHAFYPSANNGIKKLDLRGGRVALLIKPQDFEPGVQNQNRVIETVSLMTAITAPVPGSA
;
A
#
# COMPACT_ATOMS: atom_id res chain seq x y z
N MET A 1 30.07 55.17 39.16
CA MET A 1 28.75 54.55 39.40
C MET A 1 28.95 53.04 39.24
N ILE A 2 28.82 52.26 40.31
CA ILE A 2 28.98 50.80 40.26
C ILE A 2 27.57 50.21 40.12
N LEU A 3 27.32 49.54 39.00
CA LEU A 3 26.11 48.74 38.76
C LEU A 3 26.57 47.30 38.56
N GLY A 4 26.08 46.37 39.40
CA GLY A 4 26.39 44.94 39.27
C GLY A 4 27.85 44.53 39.52
N GLY A 5 28.61 45.27 40.33
CA GLY A 5 29.98 44.90 40.70
C GLY A 5 31.07 45.31 39.70
N PHE A 6 30.74 46.09 38.66
CA PHE A 6 31.70 46.54 37.64
C PHE A 6 32.18 48.00 37.88
N ASP A 7 33.50 48.21 37.90
CA ASP A 7 34.13 49.54 38.06
C ASP A 7 34.45 50.18 36.70
N PHE A 8 33.75 51.28 36.38
CA PHE A 8 33.83 51.97 35.09
C PHE A 8 35.01 52.94 34.94
N ARG A 9 35.98 52.94 35.86
CA ARG A 9 37.09 53.91 35.84
C ARG A 9 38.15 53.63 34.77
N LYS A 10 38.24 52.40 34.22
CA LYS A 10 39.13 52.02 33.10
C LYS A 10 38.57 50.82 32.30
N PRO A 11 37.57 51.01 31.41
CA PRO A 11 37.01 49.89 30.66
C PRO A 11 37.96 49.45 29.54
N THR A 12 38.20 48.14 29.40
CA THR A 12 38.85 47.55 28.22
C THR A 12 37.83 46.73 27.40
N PHE A 13 38.08 46.56 26.10
CA PHE A 13 37.15 45.90 25.16
C PHE A 13 36.79 44.46 25.59
N GLU A 14 37.75 43.73 26.17
CA GLU A 14 37.56 42.39 26.75
C GLU A 14 36.60 42.40 27.95
N SER A 15 36.64 43.45 28.79
CA SER A 15 35.79 43.57 29.99
C SER A 15 34.31 43.81 29.67
N ILE A 16 34.02 44.44 28.52
CA ILE A 16 32.64 44.72 28.07
C ILE A 16 32.01 43.47 27.43
N ARG A 17 32.83 42.64 26.77
CA ARG A 17 32.40 41.42 26.07
C ARG A 17 31.96 40.30 27.01
N THR A 18 32.55 40.23 28.21
CA THR A 18 32.27 39.18 29.21
C THR A 18 31.07 39.50 30.11
N ALA A 19 30.63 40.76 30.19
CA ALA A 19 29.59 41.19 31.12
C ALA A 19 28.16 41.29 30.52
N ILE A 20 28.01 41.19 29.19
CA ILE A 20 26.74 41.47 28.52
C ILE A 20 26.33 40.29 27.63
N ASP A 21 25.17 39.69 27.93
CA ASP A 21 24.50 38.68 27.09
C ASP A 21 24.41 39.20 25.64
N PRO A 22 24.79 38.41 24.60
CA PRO A 22 24.81 38.82 23.20
C PRO A 22 23.54 39.53 22.71
N LYS A 23 22.39 39.27 23.35
CA LYS A 23 21.08 39.87 23.03
C LYS A 23 20.90 41.31 23.52
N HIS A 24 21.79 41.80 24.39
CA HIS A 24 21.69 43.12 25.04
C HIS A 24 22.89 44.06 24.79
N VAL A 25 23.90 43.61 24.04
CA VAL A 25 25.08 44.43 23.67
C VAL A 25 24.68 45.66 22.84
N THR A 26 23.77 45.48 21.89
CA THR A 26 23.31 46.54 20.98
C THR A 26 22.58 47.69 21.69
N PRO A 27 21.61 47.45 22.60
CA PRO A 27 20.99 48.53 23.37
C PRO A 27 21.90 49.15 24.44
N ALA A 28 22.83 48.39 25.04
CA ALA A 28 23.75 48.90 26.07
C ALA A 28 24.77 49.91 25.52
N ILE A 29 25.25 49.71 24.28
CA ILE A 29 26.20 50.64 23.63
C ILE A 29 25.49 51.93 23.17
N ALA A 30 24.20 51.86 22.84
CA ALA A 30 23.41 53.03 22.44
C ALA A 30 23.10 53.99 23.61
N MET A 31 22.99 53.50 24.86
CA MET A 31 22.73 54.34 26.04
C MET A 31 23.94 55.16 26.53
N LEU A 32 25.17 54.82 26.12
CA LEU A 32 26.41 55.35 26.71
C LEU A 32 27.09 56.46 25.88
N GLY A 33 26.35 57.27 25.12
CA GLY A 33 26.83 58.25 24.13
C GLY A 33 27.95 59.23 24.55
N ILE A 34 29.19 58.75 24.75
CA ILE A 34 30.33 59.55 25.26
C ILE A 34 31.59 59.44 24.38
N ILE A 35 31.62 58.69 23.27
CA ILE A 35 32.75 58.76 22.32
C ILE A 35 32.25 58.83 20.87
N PRO A 36 32.54 59.90 20.11
CA PRO A 36 32.07 60.06 18.72
C PRO A 36 32.52 58.92 17.79
N ALA A 37 33.67 58.30 18.07
CA ALA A 37 34.17 57.13 17.33
C ALA A 37 33.30 55.87 17.52
N THR A 38 32.67 55.70 18.70
CA THR A 38 31.82 54.52 19.00
C THR A 38 30.44 54.65 18.38
N GLY A 39 29.88 55.87 18.31
CA GLY A 39 28.64 56.14 17.58
C GLY A 39 28.77 55.87 16.08
N ALA A 40 29.89 56.25 15.48
CA ALA A 40 30.19 55.96 14.08
C ALA A 40 30.30 54.45 13.80
N LEU A 41 30.91 53.67 14.70
CA LEU A 41 31.00 52.22 14.57
C LEU A 41 29.64 51.53 14.69
N VAL A 42 28.79 51.96 15.63
CA VAL A 42 27.42 51.43 15.76
C VAL A 42 26.58 51.77 14.54
N LEU A 43 26.67 53.00 14.02
CA LEU A 43 25.97 53.41 12.80
C LEU A 43 26.46 52.64 11.58
N LYS A 44 27.77 52.43 11.41
CA LYS A 44 28.33 51.57 10.35
C LYS A 44 27.85 50.14 10.47
N TYR A 45 27.84 49.58 11.69
CA TYR A 45 27.36 48.23 11.93
C TYR A 45 25.85 48.10 11.60
N GLN A 46 25.03 49.07 12.01
CA GLN A 46 23.61 49.09 11.64
C GLN A 46 23.40 49.29 10.13
N ASP A 47 24.22 50.11 9.47
CA ASP A 47 24.18 50.31 8.01
C ASP A 47 24.57 49.03 7.26
N GLU A 48 25.59 48.31 7.73
CA GLU A 48 25.96 47.00 7.19
C GLU A 48 24.84 45.96 7.40
N LEU A 49 24.19 45.94 8.57
CA LEU A 49 23.04 45.07 8.81
C LEU A 49 21.86 45.42 7.89
N ARG A 50 21.59 46.70 7.66
CA ARG A 50 20.55 47.16 6.71
C ARG A 50 20.88 46.74 5.28
N LYS A 51 22.12 46.96 4.84
CA LYS A 51 22.59 46.54 3.51
C LYS A 51 22.44 45.04 3.29
N ARG A 52 22.87 44.22 4.26
CA ARG A 52 22.67 42.76 4.20
C ARG A 52 21.19 42.40 4.13
N ALA A 53 20.34 43.04 4.94
CA ALA A 53 18.90 42.79 4.93
C ALA A 53 18.24 43.22 3.60
N ASP A 54 18.69 44.32 3.00
CA ASP A 54 18.18 44.81 1.72
C ASP A 54 18.66 43.95 0.54
N GLU A 55 19.91 43.49 0.55
CA GLU A 55 20.43 42.50 -0.40
C GLU A 55 19.68 41.17 -0.31
N GLU A 56 19.43 40.67 0.90
CA GLU A 56 18.62 39.47 1.11
C GLU A 56 17.18 39.64 0.58
N ARG A 57 16.56 40.82 0.79
CA ARG A 57 15.23 41.13 0.24
C ARG A 57 15.26 41.16 -1.28
N LYS A 58 16.21 41.86 -1.87
CA LYS A 58 16.36 41.96 -3.33
C LYS A 58 16.58 40.59 -3.95
N ASN A 59 17.46 39.78 -3.38
CA ASN A 59 17.68 38.40 -3.82
C ASN A 59 16.40 37.55 -3.69
N ARG A 60 15.63 37.70 -2.60
CA ARG A 60 14.33 37.02 -2.47
C ARG A 60 13.33 37.46 -3.55
N ASP A 61 13.24 38.75 -3.83
CA ASP A 61 12.33 39.30 -4.83
C ASP A 61 12.71 38.88 -6.26
N GLU A 62 13.98 38.92 -6.61
CA GLU A 62 14.48 38.43 -7.91
C GLU A 62 14.11 36.97 -8.15
N ARG A 63 14.38 36.10 -7.15
CA ARG A 63 14.05 34.67 -7.23
C ARG A 63 12.56 34.42 -7.35
N ARG A 64 11.75 35.16 -6.58
CA ARG A 64 10.29 35.09 -6.66
C ARG A 64 9.77 35.54 -8.03
N ASN A 65 10.36 36.58 -8.60
CA ASN A 65 10.00 37.06 -9.94
C ASN A 65 10.36 36.04 -11.02
N GLU A 66 11.52 35.39 -10.93
CA GLU A 66 11.92 34.30 -11.83
C GLU A 66 10.95 33.12 -11.76
N PHE A 67 10.57 32.70 -10.54
CA PHE A 67 9.60 31.62 -10.32
C PHE A 67 8.22 31.98 -10.91
N SER A 68 7.73 33.19 -10.65
CA SER A 68 6.47 33.69 -11.22
C SER A 68 6.51 33.74 -12.74
N ALA A 69 7.60 34.21 -13.34
CA ALA A 69 7.76 34.23 -14.79
C ALA A 69 7.78 32.82 -15.39
N ALA A 70 8.37 31.84 -14.69
CA ALA A 70 8.33 30.44 -15.10
C ALA A 70 6.90 29.85 -15.04
N LEU A 71 6.13 30.22 -14.01
CA LEU A 71 4.73 29.85 -13.87
C LEU A 71 3.85 30.45 -14.99
N GLU A 72 4.09 31.71 -15.34
CA GLU A 72 3.40 32.33 -16.49
C GLU A 72 3.71 31.58 -17.79
N ARG A 73 4.97 31.17 -17.99
CA ARG A 73 5.37 30.41 -19.19
C ARG A 73 4.69 29.05 -19.28
N ILE A 74 4.63 28.28 -18.18
CA ILE A 74 3.99 26.95 -18.18
C ILE A 74 2.46 27.05 -18.36
N GLY A 75 1.83 28.08 -17.81
CA GLY A 75 0.39 28.33 -17.93
C GLY A 75 -0.03 29.05 -19.21
N SER A 76 0.91 29.62 -19.96
CA SER A 76 0.60 30.35 -21.19
C SER A 76 0.16 29.42 -22.32
N GLY A 77 -0.80 29.88 -23.12
CA GLY A 77 -1.10 29.34 -24.45
C GLY A 77 0.02 29.63 -25.48
N GLY A 78 1.23 29.98 -25.03
CA GLY A 78 2.40 30.21 -25.87
C GLY A 78 2.91 28.93 -26.54
N SER A 79 4.11 29.00 -27.14
CA SER A 79 4.72 27.84 -27.80
C SER A 79 5.06 26.72 -26.80
N ALA A 80 5.09 25.46 -27.27
CA ALA A 80 5.54 24.33 -26.47
C ALA A 80 6.93 24.58 -25.86
N MET A 81 7.86 25.16 -26.63
CA MET A 81 9.19 25.53 -26.15
C MET A 81 9.17 26.53 -24.98
N SER A 82 8.23 27.49 -24.97
CA SER A 82 8.07 28.41 -23.84
C SER A 82 7.63 27.67 -22.57
N ARG A 83 6.65 26.76 -22.70
CA ARG A 83 6.21 25.90 -21.59
C ARG A 83 7.33 25.01 -21.07
N LEU A 84 8.12 24.41 -21.97
CA LEU A 84 9.27 23.57 -21.62
C LEU A 84 10.31 24.34 -20.82
N ALA A 85 10.66 25.55 -21.29
CA ALA A 85 11.54 26.44 -20.56
C ALA A 85 10.97 26.82 -19.18
N GLY A 86 9.65 26.99 -19.08
CA GLY A 86 8.93 27.17 -17.82
C GLY A 86 9.15 25.99 -16.86
N VAL A 87 8.92 24.75 -17.30
CA VAL A 87 9.15 23.52 -16.52
C VAL A 87 10.58 23.48 -15.99
N HIS A 88 11.59 23.62 -16.86
CA HIS A 88 12.99 23.56 -16.43
C HIS A 88 13.35 24.70 -15.46
N THR A 89 12.78 25.89 -15.64
CA THR A 89 13.03 27.02 -14.72
C THR A 89 12.41 26.76 -13.34
N LEU A 90 11.20 26.17 -13.27
CA LEU A 90 10.56 25.79 -12.01
C LEU A 90 11.36 24.70 -11.27
N VAL A 91 11.83 23.70 -12.00
CA VAL A 91 12.67 22.62 -11.45
C VAL A 91 13.98 23.19 -10.93
N ALA A 92 14.70 24.00 -11.72
CA ALA A 92 15.96 24.62 -11.30
C ALA A 92 15.79 25.52 -10.05
N ALA A 93 14.67 26.24 -9.95
CA ALA A 93 14.35 27.03 -8.76
C ALA A 93 14.10 26.16 -7.53
N ALA A 94 13.37 25.04 -7.68
CA ALA A 94 13.16 24.06 -6.63
C ALA A 94 14.47 23.41 -6.17
N ASP A 95 15.39 23.12 -7.08
CA ASP A 95 16.67 22.50 -6.72
C ASP A 95 17.59 23.49 -6.00
N LYS A 96 17.59 24.75 -6.45
CA LYS A 96 18.40 25.81 -5.85
C LYS A 96 17.88 26.27 -4.49
N TYR A 97 16.56 26.28 -4.30
CA TYR A 97 15.93 26.70 -3.04
C TYR A 97 14.87 25.68 -2.55
N PRO A 98 15.30 24.49 -2.09
CA PRO A 98 14.41 23.39 -1.72
C PRO A 98 13.29 23.74 -0.76
N LYS A 99 13.62 24.50 0.30
CA LYS A 99 12.67 24.90 1.35
C LYS A 99 11.60 25.87 0.87
N GLU A 100 11.89 26.64 -0.18
CA GLU A 100 11.00 27.69 -0.68
C GLU A 100 10.10 27.17 -1.81
N TYR A 101 10.63 26.32 -2.71
CA TYR A 101 9.96 26.03 -3.98
C TYR A 101 9.67 24.56 -4.29
N GLN A 102 10.23 23.57 -3.59
CA GLN A 102 9.99 22.16 -3.99
C GLN A 102 8.54 21.72 -3.90
N ASP A 103 7.86 21.95 -2.76
CA ASP A 103 6.46 21.54 -2.60
C ASP A 103 5.58 22.24 -3.65
N GLU A 104 5.80 23.54 -3.87
CA GLU A 104 5.04 24.31 -4.85
C GLU A 104 5.32 23.84 -6.29
N THR A 105 6.57 23.59 -6.65
CA THR A 105 6.94 23.03 -7.96
C THR A 105 6.29 21.66 -8.18
N VAL A 106 6.37 20.75 -7.20
CA VAL A 106 5.70 19.43 -7.30
C VAL A 106 4.19 19.60 -7.53
N ARG A 107 3.54 20.50 -6.79
CA ARG A 107 2.10 20.79 -6.92
C ARG A 107 1.75 21.35 -8.29
N ILE A 108 2.55 22.29 -8.82
CA ILE A 108 2.35 22.88 -10.15
C ILE A 108 2.51 21.83 -11.25
N LEU A 109 3.56 21.01 -11.18
CA LEU A 109 3.81 19.94 -12.15
C LEU A 109 2.68 18.90 -12.14
N CYS A 110 2.21 18.51 -10.95
CA CYS A 110 1.03 17.65 -10.81
C CYS A 110 -0.25 18.32 -11.33
N ALA A 111 -0.42 19.63 -11.14
CA ALA A 111 -1.55 20.37 -11.67
C ALA A 111 -1.52 20.45 -13.20
N TYR A 112 -0.33 20.60 -13.79
CA TYR A 112 -0.15 20.56 -15.24
C TYR A 112 -0.64 19.23 -15.82
N LEU A 113 -0.21 18.09 -15.25
CA LEU A 113 -0.62 16.74 -15.68
C LEU A 113 -2.12 16.48 -15.53
N ARG A 114 -2.79 17.13 -14.58
CA ARG A 114 -4.25 17.05 -14.39
C ARG A 114 -5.04 17.94 -15.35
N SER A 115 -4.38 18.85 -16.07
CA SER A 115 -5.05 19.85 -16.92
C SER A 115 -5.19 19.38 -18.37
N TYR A 116 -6.11 19.99 -19.12
CA TYR A 116 -6.28 19.74 -20.56
C TYR A 116 -5.04 20.01 -21.40
N HIS A 117 -4.14 20.92 -20.98
CA HIS A 117 -2.91 21.24 -21.71
C HIS A 117 -1.99 20.02 -21.90
N SER A 118 -2.01 19.06 -20.98
CA SER A 118 -1.26 17.81 -21.11
C SER A 118 -1.68 17.01 -22.35
N LYS A 119 -2.96 17.07 -22.74
CA LYS A 119 -3.51 16.36 -23.90
C LYS A 119 -2.93 16.88 -25.22
N ASP A 120 -2.79 18.19 -25.31
CA ASP A 120 -2.42 18.87 -26.56
C ASP A 120 -0.90 18.99 -26.73
N ASP A 121 -0.13 18.65 -25.68
CA ASP A 121 1.32 18.80 -25.67
C ASP A 121 2.04 17.59 -25.04
N PRO A 122 2.14 16.47 -25.77
CA PRO A 122 2.77 15.25 -25.27
C PRO A 122 4.27 15.43 -24.98
N VAL A 123 4.94 16.42 -25.59
CA VAL A 123 6.36 16.69 -25.32
C VAL A 123 6.53 17.25 -23.92
N ILE A 124 5.66 18.16 -23.50
CA ILE A 124 5.71 18.74 -22.16
C ILE A 124 5.25 17.73 -21.11
N GLU A 125 4.24 16.91 -21.41
CA GLU A 125 3.84 15.82 -20.50
C GLU A 125 5.04 14.91 -20.19
N SER A 126 5.83 14.51 -21.20
CA SER A 126 7.07 13.75 -21.01
C SER A 126 8.09 14.51 -20.14
N ALA A 127 8.34 15.79 -20.42
CA ALA A 127 9.30 16.58 -19.65
C ALA A 127 8.89 16.72 -18.17
N VAL A 128 7.60 16.85 -17.90
CA VAL A 128 7.06 16.91 -16.53
C VAL A 128 7.18 15.57 -15.82
N LEU A 129 6.81 14.46 -16.48
CA LEU A 129 6.96 13.11 -15.93
C LEU A 129 8.42 12.77 -15.64
N GLU A 130 9.33 13.10 -16.56
CA GLU A 130 10.77 12.88 -16.40
C GLU A 130 11.34 13.72 -15.26
N SER A 131 10.95 15.00 -15.17
CA SER A 131 11.34 15.86 -14.05
C SER A 131 10.89 15.28 -12.72
N LEU A 132 9.65 14.82 -12.61
CA LEU A 132 9.16 14.16 -11.39
C LEU A 132 9.96 12.89 -11.10
N ARG A 133 10.08 11.97 -12.06
CA ARG A 133 10.82 10.70 -11.92
C ARG A 133 12.24 10.94 -11.40
N ASN A 134 12.99 11.85 -12.02
CA ASN A 134 14.39 12.09 -11.68
C ASN A 134 14.56 12.61 -10.24
N HIS A 135 13.59 13.37 -9.71
CA HIS A 135 13.68 13.89 -8.34
C HIS A 135 13.06 12.97 -7.28
N TYR A 136 12.19 12.04 -7.69
CA TYR A 136 11.69 10.97 -6.82
C TYR A 136 12.62 9.74 -6.81
N ALA A 137 13.64 9.67 -7.66
CA ALA A 137 14.65 8.61 -7.63
C ALA A 137 15.31 8.48 -6.25
N LYS A 138 15.60 7.25 -5.82
CA LYS A 138 16.17 6.96 -4.48
C LYS A 138 17.49 7.70 -4.19
N ASP A 139 18.28 7.98 -5.21
CA ASP A 139 19.57 8.67 -5.14
C ASP A 139 19.50 10.16 -5.53
N ALA A 140 18.30 10.70 -5.73
CA ALA A 140 18.10 12.08 -6.16
C ALA A 140 18.69 13.10 -5.17
N GLN A 141 19.36 14.11 -5.72
CA GLN A 141 19.92 15.24 -4.98
C GLN A 141 19.61 16.55 -5.72
N PRO A 142 18.68 17.39 -5.21
CA PRO A 142 17.89 17.18 -4.00
C PRO A 142 16.70 16.24 -4.23
N SER A 143 16.39 15.39 -3.23
CA SER A 143 15.26 14.46 -3.31
C SER A 143 13.91 15.15 -3.07
N TRP A 144 12.89 14.74 -3.83
CA TRP A 144 11.51 15.17 -3.66
C TRP A 144 10.64 14.10 -2.97
N SER A 145 11.23 13.00 -2.48
CA SER A 145 10.49 11.88 -1.87
C SER A 145 9.62 12.29 -0.67
N GLY A 146 9.96 13.40 0.00
CA GLY A 146 9.21 14.00 1.10
C GLY A 146 7.93 14.75 0.71
N HIS A 147 7.66 14.91 -0.59
CA HIS A 147 6.50 15.64 -1.13
C HIS A 147 5.45 14.68 -1.70
N ARG A 148 4.22 15.14 -1.85
CA ARG A 148 3.09 14.31 -2.30
C ARG A 148 3.02 14.30 -3.84
N LEU A 149 3.13 13.13 -4.46
CA LEU A 149 2.78 12.94 -5.87
C LEU A 149 1.25 12.77 -5.99
N ASP A 150 0.56 13.78 -6.51
CA ASP A 150 -0.90 13.81 -6.60
C ASP A 150 -1.39 13.96 -8.04
N LEU A 151 -1.64 12.83 -8.69
CA LEU A 151 -2.08 12.73 -10.08
C LEU A 151 -3.56 12.39 -10.20
N HIS A 152 -4.37 12.70 -9.17
CA HIS A 152 -5.79 12.35 -9.20
C HIS A 152 -6.50 12.95 -10.42
N GLY A 153 -7.33 12.15 -11.08
CA GLY A 153 -8.07 12.57 -12.26
C GLY A 153 -7.21 12.92 -13.48
N ALA A 154 -5.88 12.73 -13.44
CA ALA A 154 -5.01 12.99 -14.58
C ALA A 154 -5.27 11.97 -15.70
N THR A 155 -5.14 12.39 -16.96
CA THR A 155 -5.05 11.45 -18.09
C THR A 155 -3.61 11.48 -18.60
N ILE A 156 -2.86 10.45 -18.24
CA ILE A 156 -1.47 10.27 -18.65
C ILE A 156 -1.45 9.50 -19.97
N ARG A 157 -1.01 10.17 -21.04
CA ARG A 157 -1.01 9.65 -22.41
C ARG A 157 0.31 9.04 -22.80
N ASN A 158 1.40 9.49 -22.19
CA ASN A 158 2.72 8.93 -22.40
C ASN A 158 2.98 7.74 -21.47
N PRO A 159 4.02 6.92 -21.75
CA PRO A 159 4.43 5.87 -20.83
C PRO A 159 4.72 6.42 -19.43
N PHE A 160 4.14 5.81 -18.41
CA PHE A 160 4.36 6.16 -17.02
C PHE A 160 5.42 5.24 -16.42
N ASN A 161 6.67 5.71 -16.37
CA ASN A 161 7.78 4.98 -15.76
C ASN A 161 8.30 5.77 -14.55
N PHE A 162 8.20 5.16 -13.36
CA PHE A 162 8.78 5.71 -12.12
C PHE A 162 9.70 4.68 -11.45
N ASP A 163 10.37 3.85 -12.24
CA ASP A 163 11.28 2.83 -11.74
C ASP A 163 12.37 3.44 -10.85
N GLY A 164 12.70 2.77 -9.74
CA GLY A 164 13.73 3.17 -8.79
C GLY A 164 13.36 4.38 -7.92
N CYS A 165 12.08 4.75 -7.85
CA CYS A 165 11.63 5.90 -7.07
C CYS A 165 11.29 5.56 -5.61
N GLU A 166 11.47 6.54 -4.71
CA GLU A 166 11.04 6.52 -3.32
C GLU A 166 9.97 7.58 -3.05
N PHE A 167 8.87 7.16 -2.43
CA PHE A 167 7.76 8.01 -2.05
C PHE A 167 7.50 7.92 -0.54
N ASN A 168 8.04 8.88 0.21
CA ASN A 168 7.88 8.98 1.68
C ASN A 168 6.53 9.61 2.09
N LYS A 169 5.72 10.02 1.10
CA LYS A 169 4.33 10.46 1.25
C LYS A 169 3.40 9.60 0.40
N THR A 170 2.11 9.87 0.50
CA THR A 170 1.09 9.18 -0.30
C THR A 170 1.25 9.49 -1.78
N VAL A 171 1.30 8.46 -2.61
CA VAL A 171 1.11 8.59 -4.06
C VAL A 171 -0.38 8.43 -4.36
N ASN A 172 -1.00 9.48 -4.89
CA ASN A 172 -2.42 9.51 -5.18
C ASN A 172 -2.67 9.44 -6.69
N LEU A 173 -3.16 8.31 -7.17
CA LEU A 173 -3.53 8.07 -8.57
C LEU A 173 -5.05 7.93 -8.73
N ASP A 174 -5.83 8.36 -7.74
CA ASP A 174 -7.28 8.18 -7.73
C ASP A 174 -7.95 8.87 -8.94
N GLY A 175 -8.75 8.14 -9.71
CA GLY A 175 -9.41 8.63 -10.92
C GLY A 175 -8.46 8.88 -12.10
N ALA A 176 -7.16 8.59 -11.98
CA ALA A 176 -6.22 8.76 -13.08
C ALA A 176 -6.46 7.71 -14.18
N THR A 177 -6.17 8.08 -15.43
CA THR A 177 -6.20 7.18 -16.58
C THR A 177 -4.81 7.11 -17.19
N PHE A 178 -4.30 5.89 -17.41
CA PHE A 178 -3.02 5.62 -18.06
C PHE A 178 -3.28 4.95 -19.41
N GLU A 179 -2.99 5.66 -20.50
CA GLU A 179 -3.27 5.20 -21.88
C GLU A 179 -2.18 4.27 -22.43
N GLN A 180 -0.97 4.33 -21.89
CA GLN A 180 0.21 3.55 -22.30
C GLN A 180 0.79 2.72 -21.14
N ASP A 181 1.95 2.09 -21.37
CA ASP A 181 2.72 1.34 -20.38
C ASP A 181 2.78 2.03 -19.02
N PHE A 182 2.42 1.29 -17.98
CA PHE A 182 2.57 1.70 -16.59
C PHE A 182 3.62 0.81 -15.91
N ARG A 183 4.73 1.39 -15.46
CA ARG A 183 5.87 0.67 -14.87
C ARG A 183 6.30 1.28 -13.55
N LEU A 184 6.33 0.42 -12.53
CA LEU A 184 6.83 0.71 -11.18
C LEU A 184 7.73 -0.44 -10.72
N ALA A 185 8.99 -0.42 -11.15
CA ALA A 185 10.01 -1.36 -10.73
C ALA A 185 10.87 -0.80 -9.59
N ASP A 186 11.16 -1.60 -8.57
CA ASP A 186 12.03 -1.22 -7.44
C ASP A 186 11.59 0.08 -6.73
N CYS A 187 10.29 0.28 -6.63
CA CYS A 187 9.70 1.47 -5.99
C CYS A 187 9.37 1.23 -4.52
N SER A 188 9.57 2.26 -3.69
CA SER A 188 9.11 2.24 -2.29
C SER A 188 8.02 3.27 -2.05
N PHE A 189 6.95 2.85 -1.38
CA PHE A 189 5.78 3.65 -1.09
C PHE A 189 5.49 3.62 0.40
N LYS A 190 5.31 4.80 0.99
CA LYS A 190 4.60 4.89 2.26
C LYS A 190 3.16 4.41 2.10
N LYS A 191 2.43 5.01 1.15
CA LYS A 191 1.04 4.68 0.82
C LYS A 191 0.77 4.91 -0.67
N LEU A 192 0.01 4.02 -1.31
CA LEU A 192 -0.43 4.13 -2.69
C LEU A 192 -1.96 4.07 -2.78
N THR A 193 -2.58 4.94 -3.55
CA THR A 193 -4.03 4.87 -3.82
C THR A 193 -4.29 4.88 -5.31
N THR A 194 -5.10 3.93 -5.77
CA THR A 194 -5.48 3.75 -7.17
C THR A 194 -7.00 3.58 -7.27
N ARG A 195 -7.76 4.49 -6.65
CA ARG A 195 -9.22 4.38 -6.58
C ARG A 195 -9.88 5.00 -7.82
N GLY A 196 -10.61 4.21 -8.58
CA GLY A 196 -11.16 4.64 -9.87
C GLY A 196 -10.08 4.85 -10.93
N THR A 197 -8.88 4.32 -10.73
CA THR A 197 -7.79 4.38 -11.71
C THR A 197 -8.11 3.45 -12.88
N ILE A 198 -7.79 3.89 -14.09
CA ILE A 198 -8.02 3.14 -15.33
C ILE A 198 -6.65 2.88 -15.97
N PHE A 199 -6.29 1.60 -16.11
CA PHE A 199 -5.17 1.17 -16.95
C PHE A 199 -5.72 0.65 -18.27
N ARG A 200 -5.24 1.22 -19.39
CA ARG A 200 -5.59 0.75 -20.74
C ARG A 200 -4.81 -0.48 -21.19
N GLN A 201 -3.68 -0.71 -20.55
CA GLN A 201 -2.77 -1.83 -20.76
C GLN A 201 -2.43 -2.46 -19.41
N ASP A 202 -1.83 -3.66 -19.42
CA ASP A 202 -1.48 -4.37 -18.20
C ASP A 202 -0.37 -3.66 -17.41
N PRO A 203 -0.64 -3.15 -16.20
CA PRO A 203 0.36 -2.47 -15.40
C PRO A 203 1.42 -3.46 -14.90
N GLN A 204 2.69 -3.06 -15.00
CA GLN A 204 3.85 -3.85 -14.58
C GLN A 204 4.43 -3.27 -13.30
N ILE A 205 4.29 -4.01 -12.19
CA ILE A 205 4.79 -3.59 -10.88
C ILE A 205 5.72 -4.68 -10.35
N SER A 206 7.00 -4.35 -10.19
CA SER A 206 8.01 -5.32 -9.76
C SER A 206 8.83 -4.79 -8.59
N ASP A 207 9.12 -5.68 -7.64
CA ASP A 207 9.85 -5.38 -6.42
C ASP A 207 9.25 -4.18 -5.63
N PRO A 208 7.91 -3.99 -5.54
CA PRO A 208 7.38 -2.86 -4.78
C PRO A 208 7.55 -3.09 -3.27
N ILE A 209 7.92 -2.04 -2.55
CA ILE A 209 7.86 -2.01 -1.09
C ILE A 209 6.74 -1.05 -0.68
N ILE A 210 5.60 -1.58 -0.26
CA ILE A 210 4.46 -0.76 0.21
C ILE A 210 4.31 -0.93 1.72
N ASN A 211 4.77 0.08 2.46
CA ASN A 211 4.94 -0.02 3.91
C ASN A 211 3.61 0.00 4.67
N GLU A 212 2.72 0.95 4.36
CA GLU A 212 1.44 1.07 5.08
C GLU A 212 0.31 0.37 4.33
N SER A 213 -0.14 0.92 3.20
CA SER A 213 -1.25 0.34 2.47
C SER A 213 -1.33 0.75 1.01
N TRP A 214 -1.95 -0.13 0.24
CA TRP A 214 -2.42 0.11 -1.12
C TRP A 214 -3.96 0.03 -1.15
N ASP A 215 -4.61 1.15 -1.45
CA ASP A 215 -6.07 1.19 -1.61
C ASP A 215 -6.44 1.07 -3.10
N ILE A 216 -7.12 -0.02 -3.47
CA ILE A 216 -7.42 -0.41 -4.86
C ILE A 216 -8.92 -0.25 -5.15
N ARG A 217 -9.25 0.46 -6.23
CA ARG A 217 -10.53 0.33 -6.94
C ARG A 217 -10.29 0.44 -8.46
N LEU A 218 -10.38 -0.66 -9.19
CA LEU A 218 -9.99 -0.76 -10.61
C LEU A 218 -11.15 -1.24 -11.50
N SER A 219 -12.38 -0.90 -11.17
CA SER A 219 -13.57 -1.43 -11.84
C SER A 219 -13.77 -0.97 -13.29
N GLY A 220 -13.22 0.20 -13.66
CA GLY A 220 -13.27 0.72 -15.03
C GLY A 220 -12.04 0.39 -15.88
N SER A 221 -11.08 -0.39 -15.35
CA SER A 221 -9.84 -0.71 -16.05
C SER A 221 -10.09 -1.71 -17.18
N SER A 222 -9.40 -1.56 -18.31
CA SER A 222 -9.43 -2.54 -19.42
C SER A 222 -8.23 -3.49 -19.41
N ALA A 223 -7.37 -3.38 -18.41
CA ALA A 223 -6.27 -4.32 -18.17
C ALA A 223 -6.82 -5.73 -17.98
N GLU A 224 -6.22 -6.69 -18.69
CA GLU A 224 -6.54 -8.10 -18.56
C GLU A 224 -6.11 -8.61 -17.18
N LYS A 225 -5.01 -8.04 -16.65
CA LYS A 225 -4.42 -8.46 -15.38
C LYS A 225 -3.49 -7.41 -14.78
N LEU A 226 -3.52 -7.27 -13.46
CA LEU A 226 -2.50 -6.54 -12.72
C LEU A 226 -1.51 -7.54 -12.12
N THR A 227 -0.27 -7.51 -12.60
CA THR A 227 0.79 -8.42 -12.15
C THR A 227 1.75 -7.72 -11.22
N ILE A 228 1.97 -8.32 -10.05
CA ILE A 228 2.93 -7.86 -9.06
C ILE A 228 3.97 -8.95 -8.86
N THR A 229 5.25 -8.60 -9.01
CA THR A 229 6.34 -9.55 -8.86
C THR A 229 7.28 -9.14 -7.73
N ARG A 230 7.78 -10.09 -6.93
CA ARG A 230 8.85 -9.90 -5.92
C ARG A 230 8.62 -8.79 -4.87
N GLY A 231 7.37 -8.39 -4.65
CA GLY A 231 7.02 -7.26 -3.79
C GLY A 231 6.86 -7.62 -2.30
N ILE A 232 7.01 -6.62 -1.44
CA ILE A 232 6.63 -6.67 -0.02
C ILE A 232 5.53 -5.63 0.21
N ILE A 233 4.34 -6.12 0.56
CA ILE A 233 3.15 -5.26 0.72
C ILE A 233 2.57 -5.46 2.11
N GLY A 234 2.50 -4.37 2.88
CA GLY A 234 1.89 -4.36 4.20
C GLY A 234 0.40 -4.71 4.12
N LYS A 235 -0.40 -3.88 3.45
CA LYS A 235 -1.85 -4.05 3.41
C LYS A 235 -2.43 -3.65 2.07
N ILE A 236 -3.33 -4.47 1.53
CA ILE A 236 -4.14 -4.16 0.36
C ILE A 236 -5.58 -4.03 0.81
N ARG A 237 -6.25 -2.94 0.41
CA ARG A 237 -7.70 -2.76 0.61
C ARG A 237 -8.36 -2.69 -0.76
N ILE A 238 -9.28 -3.61 -1.02
CA ILE A 238 -9.95 -3.71 -2.32
C ILE A 238 -11.40 -3.30 -2.15
N SER A 239 -11.80 -2.25 -2.87
CA SER A 239 -13.19 -1.77 -2.85
C SER A 239 -14.00 -2.19 -4.07
N ASP A 240 -13.36 -2.45 -5.21
CA ASP A 240 -13.94 -3.05 -6.42
C ASP A 240 -12.82 -3.20 -7.47
N ALA A 241 -12.59 -4.39 -8.02
CA ALA A 241 -11.57 -4.66 -9.02
C ALA A 241 -12.06 -5.71 -10.03
N SER A 242 -12.38 -5.28 -11.25
CA SER A 242 -12.74 -6.18 -12.36
C SER A 242 -11.52 -6.90 -12.93
N CYS A 243 -10.33 -6.27 -12.87
CA CYS A 243 -9.09 -6.89 -13.28
C CYS A 243 -8.58 -7.89 -12.21
N PRO A 244 -8.23 -9.13 -12.61
CA PRO A 244 -7.47 -10.07 -11.80
C PRO A 244 -6.21 -9.45 -11.18
N LEU A 245 -5.93 -9.80 -9.92
CA LEU A 245 -4.66 -9.50 -9.27
C LEU A 245 -3.80 -10.76 -9.19
N SER A 246 -2.59 -10.70 -9.71
CA SER A 246 -1.64 -11.82 -9.65
C SER A 246 -0.37 -11.45 -8.93
N PHE A 247 -0.04 -12.27 -7.95
CA PHE A 247 1.14 -12.13 -7.11
C PHE A 247 2.12 -13.26 -7.42
N ASP A 248 3.33 -12.90 -7.86
CA ASP A 248 4.41 -13.84 -8.06
C ASP A 248 5.64 -13.47 -7.23
N ALA A 249 6.11 -14.40 -6.40
CA ALA A 249 7.20 -14.21 -5.44
C ALA A 249 6.97 -13.03 -4.47
N CYS A 250 5.72 -12.71 -4.13
CA CYS A 250 5.39 -11.58 -3.26
C CYS A 250 5.17 -12.00 -1.82
N THR A 251 5.41 -11.08 -0.87
CA THR A 251 4.98 -11.20 0.52
C THR A 251 3.93 -10.13 0.81
N VAL A 252 2.69 -10.55 1.12
CA VAL A 252 1.57 -9.65 1.43
C VAL A 252 1.04 -9.95 2.83
N LYS A 253 1.02 -8.98 3.76
CA LYS A 253 0.54 -9.27 5.13
C LYS A 253 -0.99 -9.37 5.21
N SER A 254 -1.71 -8.54 4.47
CA SER A 254 -3.18 -8.64 4.44
C SER A 254 -3.78 -8.12 3.15
N ILE A 255 -4.80 -8.82 2.66
CA ILE A 255 -5.73 -8.34 1.63
C ILE A 255 -7.12 -8.29 2.26
N ASP A 256 -7.71 -7.10 2.28
CA ASP A 256 -9.04 -6.88 2.84
C ASP A 256 -10.01 -6.45 1.74
N ILE A 257 -10.97 -7.31 1.42
CA ILE A 257 -12.11 -6.95 0.57
C ILE A 257 -13.08 -6.14 1.42
N GLN A 258 -13.26 -4.87 1.06
CA GLN A 258 -14.09 -3.92 1.79
C GLN A 258 -15.59 -4.27 1.67
N LYS A 259 -16.43 -3.58 2.44
CA LYS A 259 -17.88 -3.77 2.38
C LYS A 259 -18.39 -3.55 0.94
N GLN A 260 -19.16 -4.49 0.41
CA GLN A 260 -19.64 -4.51 -0.98
C GLN A 260 -18.51 -4.46 -2.02
N GLY A 261 -17.28 -4.78 -1.62
CA GLY A 261 -16.16 -4.82 -2.54
C GLY A 261 -16.15 -6.11 -3.34
N THR A 262 -15.88 -6.00 -4.62
CA THR A 262 -15.83 -7.12 -5.55
C THR A 262 -14.44 -7.26 -6.12
N ILE A 263 -13.95 -8.48 -6.30
CA ILE A 263 -12.75 -8.75 -7.09
C ILE A 263 -12.97 -9.96 -7.97
N ASN A 264 -12.54 -9.89 -9.23
CA ASN A 264 -12.66 -11.00 -10.16
C ASN A 264 -11.84 -12.21 -9.70
N SER A 265 -10.52 -12.08 -9.60
CA SER A 265 -9.69 -13.16 -9.07
C SER A 265 -8.42 -12.68 -8.40
N ILE A 266 -7.92 -13.51 -7.49
CA ILE A 266 -6.62 -13.38 -6.84
C ILE A 266 -5.82 -14.62 -7.16
N GLU A 267 -4.72 -14.47 -7.90
CA GLU A 267 -3.78 -15.55 -8.18
C GLU A 267 -2.51 -15.39 -7.35
N VAL A 268 -2.08 -16.46 -6.67
CA VAL A 268 -0.84 -16.51 -5.91
C VAL A 268 0.03 -17.60 -6.50
N LYS A 269 1.10 -17.20 -7.18
CA LYS A 269 2.09 -18.13 -7.73
C LYS A 269 3.11 -18.47 -6.66
N ARG A 270 4.29 -17.86 -6.67
CA ARG A 270 5.27 -18.02 -5.57
C ARG A 270 5.04 -16.97 -4.49
N GLY A 271 5.52 -17.24 -3.27
CA GLY A 271 5.49 -16.29 -2.16
C GLY A 271 4.38 -16.56 -1.14
N THR A 272 4.04 -15.55 -0.34
CA THR A 272 3.16 -15.71 0.81
C THR A 272 2.16 -14.56 0.94
N ILE A 273 0.88 -14.90 1.12
CA ILE A 273 -0.14 -13.99 1.64
C ILE A 273 -0.48 -14.44 3.07
N GLU A 274 -0.34 -13.56 4.06
CA GLU A 274 -0.61 -13.97 5.45
C GLU A 274 -2.11 -14.00 5.77
N SER A 275 -2.90 -13.09 5.20
CA SER A 275 -4.34 -13.10 5.40
C SER A 275 -5.12 -12.52 4.23
N ILE A 276 -6.25 -13.14 3.93
CA ILE A 276 -7.29 -12.59 3.07
C ILE A 276 -8.59 -12.53 3.88
N ASN A 277 -9.15 -11.34 4.04
CA ASN A 277 -10.39 -11.12 4.76
C ASN A 277 -11.49 -10.67 3.79
N VAL A 278 -12.60 -11.39 3.76
CA VAL A 278 -13.77 -11.01 2.97
C VAL A 278 -14.81 -10.35 3.88
N GLY A 279 -14.96 -9.03 3.71
CA GLY A 279 -15.88 -8.20 4.48
C GLY A 279 -17.36 -8.44 4.17
N LEU A 280 -18.22 -7.63 4.77
CA LEU A 280 -19.66 -7.72 4.61
C LEU A 280 -20.09 -7.51 3.15
N LEU A 281 -20.77 -8.48 2.56
CA LEU A 281 -21.17 -8.47 1.14
C LEU A 281 -19.98 -8.31 0.17
N GLY A 282 -18.76 -8.61 0.61
CA GLY A 282 -17.61 -8.66 -0.28
C GLY A 282 -17.65 -9.93 -1.12
N THR A 283 -17.24 -9.85 -2.39
CA THR A 283 -17.15 -11.04 -3.26
C THR A 283 -15.78 -11.18 -3.89
N ILE A 284 -15.34 -12.42 -4.01
CA ILE A 284 -14.18 -12.82 -4.80
C ILE A 284 -14.65 -13.87 -5.80
N GLY A 285 -14.39 -13.68 -7.10
CA GLY A 285 -14.75 -14.69 -8.10
C GLY A 285 -13.93 -15.97 -7.90
N SER A 286 -12.61 -15.87 -7.93
CA SER A 286 -11.74 -17.00 -7.59
C SER A 286 -10.46 -16.63 -6.83
N ILE A 287 -9.94 -17.59 -6.07
CA ILE A 287 -8.60 -17.55 -5.49
C ILE A 287 -7.87 -18.79 -5.97
N GLU A 288 -6.78 -18.58 -6.71
CA GLU A 288 -5.95 -19.66 -7.25
C GLU A 288 -4.56 -19.62 -6.63
N VAL A 289 -4.08 -20.75 -6.12
CA VAL A 289 -2.74 -20.84 -5.52
C VAL A 289 -1.90 -21.90 -6.20
N ASN A 290 -0.91 -21.42 -6.96
CA ASN A 290 -0.05 -22.17 -7.87
C ASN A 290 1.41 -22.16 -7.36
N GLY A 291 1.72 -22.99 -6.36
CA GLY A 291 3.06 -23.07 -5.75
C GLY A 291 3.34 -22.07 -4.62
N GLY A 292 2.31 -21.38 -4.15
CA GLY A 292 2.41 -20.30 -3.15
C GLY A 292 1.86 -20.70 -1.79
N THR A 293 1.88 -19.76 -0.86
CA THR A 293 1.29 -19.96 0.46
C THR A 293 0.26 -18.89 0.79
N ILE A 294 -0.91 -19.29 1.24
CA ILE A 294 -1.86 -18.39 1.91
C ILE A 294 -2.08 -18.90 3.33
N LYS A 295 -1.66 -18.13 4.34
CA LYS A 295 -1.72 -18.61 5.73
C LYS A 295 -3.16 -18.65 6.25
N SER A 296 -4.00 -17.68 5.87
CA SER A 296 -5.40 -17.68 6.29
C SER A 296 -6.35 -16.99 5.31
N ILE A 297 -7.55 -17.54 5.16
CA ILE A 297 -8.71 -16.90 4.55
C ILE A 297 -9.85 -16.89 5.57
N GLU A 298 -10.47 -15.74 5.75
CA GLU A 298 -11.65 -15.59 6.61
C GLU A 298 -12.81 -14.98 5.83
N VAL A 299 -13.87 -15.76 5.60
CA VAL A 299 -15.10 -15.35 4.95
C VAL A 299 -16.18 -15.10 6.00
N ARG A 300 -16.41 -13.82 6.32
CA ARG A 300 -17.35 -13.46 7.40
C ARG A 300 -18.80 -13.42 6.94
N HIS A 301 -19.13 -12.55 5.98
CA HIS A 301 -20.47 -12.41 5.37
C HIS A 301 -20.35 -12.14 3.86
N GLY A 302 -19.22 -12.55 3.28
CA GLY A 302 -18.95 -12.40 1.86
C GLY A 302 -19.14 -13.73 1.14
N ALA A 303 -18.84 -13.73 -0.14
CA ALA A 303 -18.82 -14.93 -0.97
C ALA A 303 -17.47 -15.07 -1.68
N ILE A 304 -17.03 -16.31 -1.86
CA ILE A 304 -15.97 -16.66 -2.80
C ILE A 304 -16.59 -17.65 -3.79
N GLY A 305 -16.35 -17.50 -5.09
CA GLY A 305 -16.78 -18.51 -6.06
C GLY A 305 -15.93 -19.78 -5.92
N LEU A 306 -14.68 -19.71 -6.35
CA LEU A 306 -13.75 -20.84 -6.33
C LEU A 306 -12.53 -20.56 -5.45
N ILE A 307 -12.10 -21.56 -4.69
CA ILE A 307 -10.74 -21.64 -4.16
C ILE A 307 -10.06 -22.86 -4.78
N GLY A 308 -9.10 -22.62 -5.68
CA GLY A 308 -8.27 -23.63 -6.31
C GLY A 308 -6.87 -23.69 -5.70
N VAL A 309 -6.38 -24.90 -5.43
CA VAL A 309 -5.04 -25.12 -4.86
C VAL A 309 -4.28 -26.14 -5.71
N ASP A 310 -3.28 -25.67 -6.46
CA ASP A 310 -2.42 -26.52 -7.29
C ASP A 310 -0.94 -26.33 -6.91
N GLY A 311 -0.36 -27.32 -6.22
CA GLY A 311 1.04 -27.26 -5.76
C GLY A 311 1.32 -26.23 -4.66
N GLY A 312 0.31 -25.50 -4.20
CA GLY A 312 0.39 -24.53 -3.11
C GLY A 312 -0.03 -25.10 -1.74
N VAL A 313 0.24 -24.32 -0.69
CA VAL A 313 -0.15 -24.64 0.69
C VAL A 313 -1.06 -23.57 1.26
N PHE A 314 -2.20 -23.97 1.79
CA PHE A 314 -3.05 -23.13 2.63
C PHE A 314 -2.92 -23.50 4.09
N GLY A 315 -2.83 -22.49 4.95
CA GLY A 315 -2.96 -22.70 6.39
C GLY A 315 -4.42 -22.97 6.77
N SER A 316 -5.20 -21.92 7.00
CA SER A 316 -6.59 -22.07 7.45
C SER A 316 -7.61 -21.38 6.54
N ILE A 317 -8.70 -22.06 6.21
CA ILE A 317 -9.89 -21.48 5.60
C ILE A 317 -11.01 -21.47 6.65
N GLY A 318 -11.53 -20.27 6.97
CA GLY A 318 -12.65 -20.06 7.88
C GLY A 318 -13.87 -19.49 7.15
N VAL A 319 -15.01 -20.15 7.28
CA VAL A 319 -16.31 -19.68 6.75
C VAL A 319 -17.28 -19.52 7.91
N ARG A 320 -17.78 -18.29 8.13
CA ARG A 320 -18.65 -17.98 9.28
C ARG A 320 -20.12 -17.83 8.92
N LEU A 321 -20.49 -16.70 8.34
CA LEU A 321 -21.84 -16.36 7.87
C LEU A 321 -21.82 -16.11 6.35
N GLY A 322 -20.74 -16.51 5.67
CA GLY A 322 -20.54 -16.35 4.24
C GLY A 322 -20.55 -17.69 3.51
N ALA A 323 -20.22 -17.66 2.22
CA ALA A 323 -20.19 -18.85 1.38
C ALA A 323 -18.91 -18.95 0.55
N ILE A 324 -18.52 -20.18 0.22
CA ILE A 324 -17.52 -20.48 -0.81
C ILE A 324 -18.20 -21.46 -1.76
N GLU A 325 -18.40 -21.16 -3.04
CA GLU A 325 -19.19 -22.03 -3.92
C GLU A 325 -18.48 -23.38 -4.16
N SER A 326 -17.17 -23.36 -4.30
CA SER A 326 -16.35 -24.56 -4.47
C SER A 326 -14.94 -24.42 -3.89
N ILE A 327 -14.42 -25.51 -3.34
CA ILE A 327 -13.00 -25.66 -3.00
C ILE A 327 -12.48 -26.86 -3.78
N ASP A 328 -11.46 -26.63 -4.61
CA ASP A 328 -10.79 -27.66 -5.41
C ASP A 328 -9.31 -27.75 -5.03
N ILE A 329 -8.88 -28.93 -4.58
CA ILE A 329 -7.52 -29.20 -4.13
C ILE A 329 -6.89 -30.26 -5.01
N GLN A 330 -5.95 -29.84 -5.86
CA GLN A 330 -5.23 -30.72 -6.78
C GLN A 330 -4.17 -31.57 -6.06
N GLU A 331 -3.57 -32.55 -6.75
CA GLU A 331 -2.78 -33.63 -6.15
C GLU A 331 -1.60 -33.12 -5.31
N GLN A 332 -0.99 -32.02 -5.74
CA GLN A 332 0.15 -31.38 -5.06
C GLN A 332 -0.30 -30.26 -4.10
N GLY A 333 -1.59 -29.97 -4.03
CA GLY A 333 -2.17 -28.97 -3.14
C GLY A 333 -2.40 -29.51 -1.72
N ALA A 334 -2.26 -28.64 -0.73
CA ALA A 334 -2.56 -28.97 0.66
C ALA A 334 -3.24 -27.82 1.41
N ILE A 335 -4.17 -28.16 2.30
CA ILE A 335 -4.82 -27.20 3.22
C ILE A 335 -4.73 -27.73 4.65
N ASP A 336 -4.11 -27.00 5.58
CA ASP A 336 -3.92 -27.48 6.95
C ASP A 336 -5.26 -27.58 7.70
N SER A 337 -6.16 -26.61 7.51
CA SER A 337 -7.46 -26.61 8.17
C SER A 337 -8.55 -25.92 7.37
N ILE A 338 -9.71 -26.56 7.26
CA ILE A 338 -10.95 -25.96 6.76
C ILE A 338 -11.96 -25.99 7.90
N LYS A 339 -12.52 -24.83 8.25
CA LYS A 339 -13.54 -24.68 9.30
C LYS A 339 -14.76 -23.93 8.78
N ILE A 340 -15.88 -24.63 8.71
CA ILE A 340 -17.18 -24.10 8.28
C ILE A 340 -18.08 -24.02 9.52
N GLN A 341 -18.41 -22.81 9.99
CA GLN A 341 -19.29 -22.59 11.15
C GLN A 341 -20.76 -22.79 10.79
N GLU A 342 -21.66 -22.82 11.78
CA GLU A 342 -23.08 -23.20 11.64
C GLU A 342 -23.86 -22.51 10.50
N HIS A 343 -23.52 -21.27 10.16
CA HIS A 343 -24.17 -20.53 9.07
C HIS A 343 -23.27 -20.33 7.84
N GLY A 344 -22.12 -20.98 7.82
CA GLY A 344 -21.23 -21.02 6.68
C GLY A 344 -21.69 -22.08 5.69
N HIS A 345 -21.47 -21.82 4.40
CA HIS A 345 -21.86 -22.77 3.36
C HIS A 345 -20.75 -22.98 2.33
N VAL A 346 -20.42 -24.25 2.06
CA VAL A 346 -19.51 -24.63 0.98
C VAL A 346 -20.15 -25.79 0.19
N PRO A 347 -20.91 -25.50 -0.87
CA PRO A 347 -21.66 -26.54 -1.61
C PRO A 347 -20.78 -27.70 -2.05
N LEU A 348 -19.59 -27.42 -2.60
CA LEU A 348 -18.73 -28.44 -3.17
C LEU A 348 -17.31 -28.36 -2.59
N ILE A 349 -16.81 -29.50 -2.12
CA ILE A 349 -15.38 -29.68 -1.82
C ILE A 349 -14.90 -30.87 -2.64
N GLU A 350 -13.99 -30.60 -3.57
CA GLU A 350 -13.29 -31.61 -4.37
C GLU A 350 -11.82 -31.65 -3.94
N THR A 351 -11.30 -32.86 -3.72
CA THR A 351 -9.89 -33.01 -3.32
C THR A 351 -9.25 -34.28 -3.88
N CYS A 352 -8.09 -34.11 -4.50
CA CYS A 352 -7.08 -35.16 -4.67
C CYS A 352 -5.79 -34.89 -3.89
N GLY A 353 -5.68 -33.70 -3.27
CA GLY A 353 -4.59 -33.31 -2.36
C GLY A 353 -4.86 -33.61 -0.88
N GLY A 354 -4.08 -32.96 -0.01
CA GLY A 354 -4.13 -33.18 1.44
C GLY A 354 -4.98 -32.16 2.19
N ILE A 355 -5.78 -32.62 3.16
CA ILE A 355 -6.43 -31.76 4.15
C ILE A 355 -6.00 -32.20 5.55
N GLY A 356 -5.43 -31.30 6.35
CA GLY A 356 -5.08 -31.60 7.73
C GLY A 356 -6.32 -31.83 8.59
N SER A 357 -7.15 -30.81 8.73
CA SER A 357 -8.39 -30.89 9.50
C SER A 357 -9.57 -30.32 8.72
N LEU A 358 -10.64 -31.10 8.57
CA LEU A 358 -11.91 -30.66 8.00
C LEU A 358 -12.98 -30.62 9.09
N MET A 359 -13.36 -29.41 9.52
CA MET A 359 -14.37 -29.17 10.56
C MET A 359 -15.62 -28.56 9.94
N ILE A 360 -16.71 -29.31 9.93
CA ILE A 360 -17.97 -28.89 9.32
C ILE A 360 -19.04 -28.81 10.39
N TYR A 361 -19.43 -27.59 10.74
CA TYR A 361 -20.59 -27.27 11.59
C TYR A 361 -21.75 -26.66 10.80
N GLY A 362 -21.45 -26.05 9.64
CA GLY A 362 -22.43 -25.51 8.70
C GLY A 362 -22.78 -26.46 7.57
N GLY A 363 -23.17 -25.91 6.42
CA GLY A 363 -23.62 -26.70 5.26
C GLY A 363 -22.50 -26.98 4.27
N VAL A 364 -22.30 -28.25 3.92
CA VAL A 364 -21.56 -28.67 2.73
C VAL A 364 -22.47 -29.61 1.97
N ASP A 365 -22.74 -29.41 0.68
CA ASP A 365 -23.67 -30.29 -0.04
C ASP A 365 -22.99 -31.58 -0.50
N GLU A 366 -21.77 -31.45 -1.00
CA GLU A 366 -21.03 -32.52 -1.64
C GLU A 366 -19.54 -32.48 -1.28
N LEU A 367 -19.02 -33.61 -0.82
CA LEU A 367 -17.60 -33.83 -0.59
C LEU A 367 -17.14 -35.00 -1.47
N GLU A 368 -16.32 -34.70 -2.47
CA GLU A 368 -15.76 -35.68 -3.39
C GLU A 368 -14.24 -35.80 -3.22
N MET A 369 -13.77 -37.03 -3.00
CA MET A 369 -12.35 -37.34 -2.95
C MET A 369 -11.94 -38.26 -4.08
N THR A 370 -11.22 -37.71 -5.05
CA THR A 370 -10.61 -38.47 -6.17
C THR A 370 -9.19 -38.95 -5.83
N GLY A 371 -8.59 -38.46 -4.75
CA GLY A 371 -7.27 -38.84 -4.25
C GLY A 371 -6.98 -38.30 -2.85
N GLY A 372 -5.71 -38.35 -2.42
CA GLY A 372 -5.27 -37.61 -1.23
C GLY A 372 -5.72 -38.18 0.13
N VAL A 373 -5.53 -37.37 1.17
CA VAL A 373 -5.81 -37.74 2.58
C VAL A 373 -6.43 -36.57 3.33
N ILE A 374 -7.55 -36.82 4.01
CA ILE A 374 -8.04 -35.99 5.11
C ILE A 374 -7.54 -36.60 6.42
N HIS A 375 -6.68 -35.89 7.16
CA HIS A 375 -6.11 -36.44 8.38
C HIS A 375 -7.10 -36.49 9.53
N ALA A 376 -7.90 -35.44 9.73
CA ALA A 376 -8.95 -35.42 10.74
C ALA A 376 -10.24 -34.81 10.18
N PHE A 377 -11.33 -35.57 10.22
CA PHE A 377 -12.64 -35.16 9.73
C PHE A 377 -13.66 -35.08 10.87
N TYR A 378 -14.24 -33.89 11.06
CA TYR A 378 -15.20 -33.57 12.12
C TYR A 378 -16.54 -33.12 11.52
N PRO A 379 -17.44 -34.04 11.16
CA PRO A 379 -18.80 -33.69 10.83
C PRO A 379 -19.65 -33.44 12.10
N SER A 380 -20.60 -32.50 12.06
CA SER A 380 -21.66 -32.30 13.05
C SER A 380 -22.91 -33.13 12.71
N ALA A 381 -23.76 -33.41 13.70
CA ALA A 381 -24.94 -34.25 13.57
C ALA A 381 -26.03 -33.61 12.68
N ASN A 382 -26.04 -32.28 12.63
CA ASN A 382 -26.94 -31.49 11.81
C ASN A 382 -26.39 -31.24 10.39
N ASN A 383 -25.29 -31.88 10.01
CA ASN A 383 -24.59 -31.54 8.78
C ASN A 383 -25.37 -31.90 7.54
N GLY A 384 -25.56 -30.88 6.70
CA GLY A 384 -26.16 -30.98 5.37
C GLY A 384 -25.28 -31.61 4.29
N ILE A 385 -24.33 -32.50 4.63
CA ILE A 385 -23.59 -33.29 3.62
C ILE A 385 -24.57 -34.24 2.95
N LYS A 386 -25.06 -33.82 1.78
CA LYS A 386 -26.03 -34.58 0.98
C LYS A 386 -25.34 -35.74 0.26
N LYS A 387 -24.12 -35.54 -0.23
CA LYS A 387 -23.33 -36.55 -0.94
C LYS A 387 -21.89 -36.60 -0.41
N LEU A 388 -21.43 -37.81 -0.13
CA LEU A 388 -20.08 -38.11 0.32
C LEU A 388 -19.50 -39.19 -0.58
N ASP A 389 -18.52 -38.84 -1.43
CA ASP A 389 -17.81 -39.78 -2.29
C ASP A 389 -16.33 -39.84 -1.89
N LEU A 390 -15.89 -41.01 -1.41
CA LEU A 390 -14.52 -41.25 -0.93
C LEU A 390 -13.74 -42.22 -1.82
N ARG A 391 -14.19 -42.51 -3.05
CA ARG A 391 -13.70 -43.62 -3.87
C ARG A 391 -12.19 -43.55 -4.19
N GLY A 392 -11.61 -42.36 -4.30
CA GLY A 392 -10.18 -42.18 -4.58
C GLY A 392 -9.34 -41.85 -3.34
N GLY A 393 -9.92 -41.17 -2.35
CA GLY A 393 -9.23 -40.63 -1.18
C GLY A 393 -9.24 -41.48 0.09
N ARG A 394 -8.62 -40.96 1.16
CA ARG A 394 -8.62 -41.59 2.49
C ARG A 394 -8.96 -40.59 3.58
N VAL A 395 -9.80 -41.00 4.53
CA VAL A 395 -9.98 -40.30 5.81
C VAL A 395 -9.23 -41.10 6.86
N ALA A 396 -8.22 -40.50 7.50
CA ALA A 396 -7.42 -41.19 8.50
C ALA A 396 -8.17 -41.31 9.84
N LEU A 397 -8.72 -40.19 10.33
CA LEU A 397 -9.46 -40.12 11.58
C LEU A 397 -10.83 -39.45 11.36
N LEU A 398 -11.91 -40.17 11.69
CA LEU A 398 -13.27 -39.65 11.68
C LEU A 398 -13.75 -39.42 13.11
N ILE A 399 -14.01 -38.17 13.47
CA ILE A 399 -14.53 -37.76 14.78
C ILE A 399 -15.97 -37.31 14.60
N LYS A 400 -16.91 -38.21 14.89
CA LYS A 400 -18.34 -38.01 14.59
C LYS A 400 -19.20 -37.94 15.86
N PRO A 401 -20.30 -37.16 15.87
CA PRO A 401 -21.35 -37.30 16.86
C PRO A 401 -22.05 -38.65 16.69
N GLN A 402 -22.75 -39.10 17.72
CA GLN A 402 -23.35 -40.43 17.74
C GLN A 402 -24.30 -40.65 16.56
N ASP A 403 -25.15 -39.66 16.30
CA ASP A 403 -26.22 -39.74 15.31
C ASP A 403 -25.75 -39.48 13.87
N PHE A 404 -24.44 -39.25 13.66
CA PHE A 404 -23.89 -39.12 12.31
C PHE A 404 -23.77 -40.51 11.67
N GLU A 405 -24.64 -40.80 10.72
CA GLU A 405 -24.59 -41.98 9.88
C GLU A 405 -24.19 -41.59 8.46
N PRO A 406 -23.02 -42.03 7.95
CA PRO A 406 -22.64 -41.77 6.57
C PRO A 406 -23.62 -42.48 5.63
N GLY A 407 -24.18 -41.75 4.65
CA GLY A 407 -24.96 -42.37 3.58
C GLY A 407 -24.14 -43.46 2.90
N VAL A 408 -24.67 -44.68 2.87
CA VAL A 408 -23.94 -45.88 2.39
C VAL A 408 -23.68 -45.76 0.88
N GLN A 409 -22.55 -45.19 0.50
CA GLN A 409 -21.92 -45.44 -0.80
C GLN A 409 -20.42 -45.67 -0.64
N ASN A 410 -20.08 -46.96 -0.59
CA ASN A 410 -18.74 -47.54 -0.81
C ASN A 410 -17.64 -47.17 0.19
N GLN A 411 -17.76 -47.69 1.41
CA GLN A 411 -16.64 -47.83 2.34
C GLN A 411 -15.78 -49.02 1.90
N ASN A 412 -14.57 -48.77 1.39
CA ASN A 412 -13.59 -49.83 1.13
C ASN A 412 -12.22 -49.54 1.71
N ARG A 413 -12.15 -48.80 2.83
CA ARG A 413 -10.90 -48.50 3.54
C ARG A 413 -11.11 -48.47 5.06
N VAL A 414 -10.09 -48.90 5.81
CA VAL A 414 -10.05 -48.90 7.28
C VAL A 414 -10.06 -47.44 7.75
N ILE A 415 -11.15 -47.02 8.41
CA ILE A 415 -11.30 -45.68 8.99
C ILE A 415 -11.25 -45.83 10.51
N GLU A 416 -10.33 -45.13 11.18
CA GLU A 416 -10.38 -45.02 12.63
C GLU A 416 -11.54 -44.09 13.01
N THR A 417 -12.56 -44.65 13.69
CA THR A 417 -13.78 -43.92 14.04
C THR A 417 -13.81 -43.70 15.55
N VAL A 418 -13.88 -42.43 15.96
CA VAL A 418 -14.04 -42.03 17.35
C VAL A 418 -15.39 -41.34 17.51
N SER A 419 -16.27 -41.91 18.34
CA SER A 419 -17.54 -41.30 18.70
C SER A 419 -17.37 -40.34 19.88
N LEU A 420 -17.96 -39.15 19.80
CA LEU A 420 -17.82 -38.11 20.83
C LEU A 420 -18.29 -38.53 22.24
N MET A 421 -19.20 -39.50 22.37
CA MET A 421 -19.57 -40.06 23.69
C MET A 421 -18.42 -40.85 24.36
N THR A 422 -17.54 -41.45 23.57
CA THR A 422 -16.40 -42.25 24.08
C THR A 422 -15.22 -41.37 24.47
N ALA A 423 -15.10 -40.17 23.89
CA ALA A 423 -13.98 -39.24 24.12
C ALA A 423 -14.23 -38.23 25.26
N ILE A 424 -15.48 -37.96 25.63
CA ILE A 424 -15.85 -37.02 26.71
C ILE A 424 -16.52 -37.78 27.85
N THR A 425 -15.78 -38.71 28.46
CA THR A 425 -16.07 -39.21 29.81
C THR A 425 -14.80 -39.13 30.67
N ALA A 426 -14.17 -37.94 30.71
CA ALA A 426 -13.26 -37.61 31.79
C ALA A 426 -14.06 -36.90 32.89
N PRO A 427 -14.07 -37.38 34.14
CA PRO A 427 -14.75 -36.69 35.23
C PRO A 427 -14.08 -35.34 35.49
N VAL A 428 -14.89 -34.32 35.73
CA VAL A 428 -14.45 -33.01 36.23
C VAL A 428 -13.66 -33.26 37.53
N PRO A 429 -12.38 -32.88 37.64
CA PRO A 429 -11.66 -33.00 38.90
C PRO A 429 -12.22 -31.95 39.87
N GLY A 430 -12.86 -32.39 40.95
CA GLY A 430 -13.16 -31.51 42.11
C GLY A 430 -14.62 -31.33 42.51
N SER A 431 -15.44 -32.38 42.48
CA SER A 431 -16.70 -32.41 43.24
C SER A 431 -16.73 -33.57 44.23
N ALA A 432 -16.07 -33.36 45.38
CA ALA A 432 -16.52 -33.76 46.71
C ALA A 432 -15.92 -32.75 47.70
#